data_AF-A0A5S3P9U1-F1
#
_entry.id   AF-A0A5S3P9U1-F1
#
_cell.length_a   1.000
_cell.length_b   1.000
_cell.length_c   1.000
_cell.angle_alpha   90.00
_cell.angle_beta   90.00
_cell.angle_gamma   90.00
#
_symmetry.space_group_name_H-M   'P 1'
#
loop_
_entity.id
_entity.type
_entity.pdbx_description
1 polymer ?
#
loop_
_entity_poly.entity_id
_entity_poly.type
_entity_poly.pdbx_seq_one_letter_code
_entity_poly.pdbx_strand_id
1 'polypeptide(L)'
;MEKVLILGFSVTAETPGFVEQAGKLIGDGAAMTLRKVGLGGLQPYHMRHLLSEILDDVNPDTIIAEFATPGFRKFGRHPADHQNTLATLINACADRGIALALLDLPRTDVDAQTDWLFAMHKEFCATNGLPYLCIPDGDGLLRDVVHPNSEGVAVYARALADFLEHPRVTPGPDRKRPVALFSAIHVSEHVPGRGDRLSTFSRSGYSVEMTPISVGETISLTIPAGMDLCGFTYLMGPRSGIVQYTDGHEDRRLRCYDQFCYYERLGAQIIDPVSWDTISMTQLPDLPDTPLLKGEADTSDRIGQLGHLLTTGNTPSFD
;
A
#
# COMPACT_ATOMS: atom_id res chain seq x y z
N MET A 1 18.08 2.51 -19.86
CA MET A 1 17.19 3.60 -19.43
C MET A 1 16.71 3.19 -18.05
N GLU A 2 17.04 3.97 -17.03
CA GLU A 2 16.72 3.68 -15.63
C GLU A 2 15.20 3.74 -15.41
N LYS A 3 14.63 2.79 -14.68
CA LYS A 3 13.24 2.79 -14.24
C LYS A 3 13.19 3.21 -12.78
N VAL A 4 12.61 4.38 -12.52
CA VAL A 4 12.41 4.88 -11.16
C VAL A 4 10.95 4.72 -10.76
N LEU A 5 10.70 3.94 -9.70
CA LEU A 5 9.40 3.78 -9.09
C LEU A 5 9.23 4.78 -7.95
N ILE A 6 8.23 5.64 -8.04
CA ILE A 6 7.72 6.41 -6.91
C ILE A 6 6.64 5.57 -6.22
N LEU A 7 6.97 5.01 -5.06
CA LEU A 7 6.08 4.16 -4.28
C LEU A 7 5.52 4.95 -3.10
N GLY A 8 4.20 5.17 -3.09
CA GLY A 8 3.56 5.93 -2.03
C GLY A 8 2.07 5.64 -1.93
N PHE A 9 1.30 6.62 -1.43
CA PHE A 9 -0.10 6.42 -1.07
C PHE A 9 -1.02 7.41 -1.77
N SER A 10 -1.93 8.06 -1.04
CA SER A 10 -2.98 8.88 -1.65
C SER A 10 -2.44 10.11 -2.39
N VAL A 11 -1.35 10.72 -1.91
CA VAL A 11 -0.69 11.85 -2.60
C VAL A 11 0.01 11.39 -3.88
N THR A 12 0.75 10.27 -3.81
CA THR A 12 1.35 9.64 -5.00
C THR A 12 0.29 9.19 -6.01
N ALA A 13 -0.89 8.78 -5.54
CA ALA A 13 -1.99 8.30 -6.40
C ALA A 13 -2.68 9.38 -7.23
N GLU A 14 -2.51 10.67 -6.92
CA GLU A 14 -3.24 11.76 -7.58
C GLU A 14 -2.98 11.83 -9.08
N THR A 15 -4.01 12.15 -9.88
CA THR A 15 -3.87 12.29 -11.34
C THR A 15 -4.66 13.51 -11.82
N PRO A 16 -4.02 14.51 -12.46
CA PRO A 16 -2.56 14.67 -12.58
C PRO A 16 -1.90 14.91 -11.21
N GLY A 17 -0.77 14.26 -10.94
CA GLY A 17 -0.02 14.40 -9.68
C GLY A 17 1.41 14.91 -9.89
N PHE A 18 2.18 14.96 -8.80
CA PHE A 18 3.54 15.51 -8.83
C PHE A 18 4.52 14.63 -9.63
N VAL A 19 4.28 13.32 -9.69
CA VAL A 19 5.13 12.38 -10.44
C VAL A 19 5.02 12.63 -11.95
N GLU A 20 3.80 12.80 -12.48
CA GLU A 20 3.62 13.12 -13.91
C GLU A 20 4.23 14.47 -14.26
N GLN A 21 4.11 15.45 -13.37
CA GLN A 21 4.72 16.77 -13.59
C GLN A 21 6.25 16.71 -13.50
N ALA A 22 6.84 15.94 -12.58
CA ALA A 22 8.27 15.72 -12.51
C ALA A 22 8.78 15.05 -13.81
N GLY A 23 8.06 14.05 -14.32
CA GLY A 23 8.38 13.41 -15.60
C GLY A 23 8.44 14.40 -16.77
N LYS A 24 7.53 15.39 -16.81
CA LYS A 24 7.56 16.46 -17.81
C LYS A 24 8.76 17.40 -17.66
N LEU A 25 9.19 17.68 -16.42
CA LEU A 25 10.37 18.52 -16.15
C LEU A 25 11.66 17.84 -16.60
N ILE A 26 11.74 16.52 -16.41
CA ILE A 26 12.89 15.69 -16.81
C ILE A 26 12.94 15.50 -18.34
N GLY A 27 11.78 15.40 -18.98
CA GLY A 27 11.63 15.33 -20.43
C GLY A 27 11.86 13.94 -21.04
N ASP A 28 11.31 13.73 -22.24
CA ASP A 28 11.27 12.42 -22.92
C ASP A 28 12.63 11.89 -23.39
N GLY A 29 13.67 12.73 -23.40
CA GLY A 29 15.04 12.37 -23.79
C GLY A 29 15.93 11.95 -22.62
N ALA A 30 15.42 11.91 -21.40
CA ALA A 30 16.22 11.59 -20.23
C ALA A 30 16.65 10.11 -20.19
N ALA A 31 17.74 9.84 -19.49
CA ALA A 31 18.24 8.48 -19.28
C ALA A 31 17.36 7.65 -18.33
N MET A 32 16.22 8.19 -17.87
CA MET A 32 15.34 7.59 -16.88
C MET A 32 13.85 7.73 -17.25
N THR A 33 13.04 6.82 -16.74
CA THR A 33 11.56 6.86 -16.81
C THR A 33 10.98 6.83 -15.41
N LEU A 34 9.94 7.63 -15.17
CA LEU A 34 9.20 7.61 -13.92
C LEU A 34 7.97 6.72 -14.03
N ARG A 35 7.81 5.84 -13.06
CA ARG A 35 6.60 5.07 -12.78
C ARG A 35 6.14 5.40 -11.37
N LYS A 36 4.85 5.26 -11.11
CA LYS A 36 4.32 5.40 -9.76
C LYS A 36 3.39 4.27 -9.41
N VAL A 37 3.39 3.91 -8.14
CA VAL A 37 2.41 3.03 -7.51
C VAL A 37 1.87 3.78 -6.29
N GLY A 38 0.63 4.22 -6.39
CA GLY A 38 -0.07 4.97 -5.35
C GLY A 38 -1.15 4.13 -4.67
N LEU A 39 -0.86 3.61 -3.48
CA LEU A 39 -1.74 2.72 -2.72
C LEU A 39 -2.74 3.50 -1.84
N GLY A 40 -3.52 4.40 -2.46
CA GLY A 40 -4.49 5.23 -1.75
C GLY A 40 -5.51 4.39 -0.96
N GLY A 41 -5.65 4.68 0.34
CA GLY A 41 -6.50 3.92 1.27
C GLY A 41 -5.76 2.84 2.07
N LEU A 42 -4.54 2.47 1.64
CA LEU A 42 -3.65 1.59 2.38
C LEU A 42 -2.68 2.39 3.26
N GLN A 43 -1.88 1.65 4.03
CA GLN A 43 -0.88 2.17 4.97
C GLN A 43 0.43 1.41 4.74
N PRO A 44 1.59 1.89 5.22
CA PRO A 44 2.88 1.24 5.00
C PRO A 44 2.92 -0.23 5.43
N TYR A 45 2.33 -0.54 6.58
CA TYR A 45 2.26 -1.91 7.09
C TYR A 45 1.33 -2.84 6.28
N HIS A 46 0.41 -2.30 5.46
CA HIS A 46 -0.31 -3.10 4.46
C HIS A 46 0.58 -3.37 3.24
N MET A 47 1.26 -2.33 2.75
CA MET A 47 2.09 -2.37 1.56
C MET A 47 3.24 -3.38 1.66
N ARG A 48 3.85 -3.57 2.85
CA ARG A 48 4.95 -4.52 3.02
C ARG A 48 4.64 -5.95 2.56
N HIS A 49 3.37 -6.37 2.64
CA HIS A 49 2.92 -7.68 2.16
C HIS A 49 2.80 -7.75 0.63
N LEU A 50 2.51 -6.61 -0.01
CA LEU A 50 2.34 -6.47 -1.46
C LEU A 50 3.66 -6.11 -2.15
N LEU A 51 4.73 -5.87 -1.40
CA LEU A 51 5.97 -5.30 -1.93
C LEU A 51 6.59 -6.20 -2.99
N SER A 52 6.68 -7.52 -2.78
CA SER A 52 7.28 -8.42 -3.78
C SER A 52 6.56 -8.32 -5.12
N GLU A 53 5.23 -8.45 -5.11
CA GLU A 53 4.38 -8.35 -6.31
C GLU A 53 4.57 -7.01 -7.03
N ILE A 54 4.57 -5.88 -6.29
CA ILE A 54 4.81 -4.55 -6.87
C ILE A 54 6.18 -4.48 -7.55
N LEU A 55 7.22 -5.03 -6.92
CA LEU A 55 8.57 -5.01 -7.47
C LEU A 55 8.71 -5.94 -8.67
N ASP A 56 8.02 -7.08 -8.67
CA ASP A 56 8.07 -8.05 -9.74
C ASP A 56 7.31 -7.54 -10.98
N ASP A 57 6.18 -6.83 -10.81
CA ASP A 57 5.41 -6.17 -11.89
C ASP A 57 6.16 -4.97 -12.49
N VAL A 58 6.61 -4.03 -11.65
CA VAL A 58 7.24 -2.80 -12.13
C VAL A 58 8.68 -3.06 -12.60
N ASN A 59 9.38 -3.98 -11.92
CA ASN A 59 10.80 -4.28 -12.09
C ASN A 59 11.67 -3.00 -12.16
N PRO A 60 11.72 -2.18 -11.09
CA PRO A 60 12.41 -0.90 -11.08
C PRO A 60 13.92 -1.06 -10.81
N ASP A 61 14.71 -0.10 -11.29
CA ASP A 61 16.12 0.03 -10.92
C ASP A 61 16.30 0.84 -9.62
N THR A 62 15.38 1.78 -9.38
CA THR A 62 15.36 2.67 -8.21
C THR A 62 13.96 2.77 -7.63
N ILE A 63 13.84 2.81 -6.30
CA ILE A 63 12.63 3.18 -5.57
C ILE A 63 12.85 4.49 -4.83
N ILE A 64 11.88 5.40 -4.96
CA ILE A 64 11.70 6.54 -4.07
C ILE A 64 10.43 6.29 -3.26
N ALA A 65 10.60 6.03 -1.96
CA ALA A 65 9.51 5.73 -1.05
C ALA A 65 8.93 7.01 -0.43
N GLU A 66 7.66 7.27 -0.69
CA GLU A 66 6.87 8.37 -0.12
C GLU A 66 5.92 7.81 0.94
N PHE A 67 6.43 7.66 2.18
CA PHE A 67 5.70 6.97 3.26
C PHE A 67 5.24 7.91 4.39
N ALA A 68 5.48 9.21 4.26
CA ALA A 68 5.11 10.19 5.27
C ALA A 68 3.65 10.68 5.15
N THR A 69 3.02 10.62 3.99
CA THR A 69 1.64 11.13 3.83
C THR A 69 0.51 10.29 4.42
N PRO A 70 0.62 8.98 4.69
CA PRO A 70 -0.51 8.25 5.28
C PRO A 70 -0.78 8.61 6.75
N GLY A 71 -2.04 8.47 7.15
CA GLY A 71 -2.53 8.86 8.47
C GLY A 71 -2.25 7.87 9.61
N PHE A 72 -1.51 6.78 9.37
CA PHE A 72 -1.34 5.68 10.33
C PHE A 72 -0.76 6.07 11.69
N ARG A 73 -0.07 7.21 11.78
CA ARG A 73 0.35 7.83 13.06
C ARG A 73 -0.80 7.94 14.05
N LYS A 74 -2.04 8.13 13.57
CA LYS A 74 -3.26 8.30 14.39
C LYS A 74 -3.93 6.98 14.77
N PHE A 75 -3.47 5.84 14.25
CA PHE A 75 -4.13 4.55 14.46
C PHE A 75 -3.62 3.78 15.69
N GLY A 76 -2.86 4.43 16.58
CA GLY A 76 -2.34 3.82 17.81
C GLY A 76 -1.38 2.64 17.58
N ARG A 77 -0.85 2.48 16.36
CA ARG A 77 0.15 1.47 16.03
C ARG A 77 1.50 1.85 16.62
N HIS A 78 2.23 0.86 17.11
CA HIS A 78 3.56 1.07 17.68
C HIS A 78 4.56 1.45 16.56
N PRO A 79 5.48 2.42 16.77
CA PRO A 79 6.49 2.80 15.78
C PRO A 79 7.31 1.63 15.21
N ALA A 80 7.51 0.57 16.00
CA ALA A 80 8.17 -0.66 15.58
C ALA A 80 7.50 -1.35 14.37
N ASP A 81 6.19 -1.21 14.18
CA ASP A 81 5.50 -1.78 13.02
C ASP A 81 5.93 -1.10 11.71
N HIS A 82 6.22 0.21 11.78
CA HIS A 82 6.81 0.93 10.65
C HIS A 82 8.27 0.58 10.44
N GLN A 83 9.04 0.36 11.51
CA GLN A 83 10.41 -0.15 11.39
C GLN A 83 10.47 -1.49 10.65
N ASN A 84 9.51 -2.41 10.91
CA ASN A 84 9.38 -3.65 10.15
C ASN A 84 9.08 -3.40 8.66
N THR A 85 8.30 -2.37 8.35
CA THR A 85 8.03 -1.98 6.96
C THR A 85 9.29 -1.49 6.26
N LEU A 86 10.08 -0.62 6.91
CA LEU A 86 11.36 -0.14 6.38
C LEU A 86 12.39 -1.27 6.25
N ALA A 87 12.44 -2.19 7.22
CA ALA A 87 13.27 -3.40 7.19
C ALA A 87 12.89 -4.30 6.00
N THR A 88 11.60 -4.51 5.75
CA THR A 88 11.12 -5.28 4.60
C THR A 88 11.54 -4.62 3.28
N LEU A 89 11.39 -3.29 3.19
CA LEU A 89 11.77 -2.52 2.01
C LEU A 89 13.27 -2.61 1.70
N ILE A 90 14.14 -2.38 2.70
CA ILE A 90 15.59 -2.42 2.48
C ILE A 90 16.08 -3.83 2.16
N ASN A 91 15.49 -4.87 2.79
CA ASN A 91 15.80 -6.26 2.47
C ASN A 91 15.46 -6.56 1.01
N ALA A 92 14.24 -6.21 0.57
CA ALA A 92 13.80 -6.44 -0.80
C ALA A 92 14.68 -5.69 -1.82
N CYS A 93 15.10 -4.46 -1.50
CA CYS A 93 16.02 -3.69 -2.34
C CYS A 93 17.40 -4.33 -2.41
N ALA A 94 17.96 -4.75 -1.27
CA ALA A 94 19.26 -5.42 -1.21
C ALA A 94 19.26 -6.75 -1.97
N ASP A 95 18.18 -7.53 -1.87
CA ASP A 95 18.02 -8.81 -2.57
C ASP A 95 17.96 -8.66 -4.09
N ARG A 96 17.35 -7.57 -4.57
CA ARG A 96 17.12 -7.33 -6.00
C ARG A 96 18.13 -6.36 -6.63
N GLY A 97 19.07 -5.82 -5.85
CA GLY A 97 20.03 -4.81 -6.32
C GLY A 97 19.38 -3.46 -6.66
N ILE A 98 18.24 -3.14 -6.07
CA ILE A 98 17.47 -1.93 -6.36
C ILE A 98 17.98 -0.78 -5.49
N ALA A 99 18.18 0.40 -6.09
CA ALA A 99 18.52 1.59 -5.33
C ALA A 99 17.33 2.12 -4.53
N LEU A 100 17.59 2.65 -3.33
CA LEU A 100 16.53 3.11 -2.43
C LEU A 100 16.79 4.54 -1.94
N ALA A 101 15.75 5.36 -1.97
CA ALA A 101 15.69 6.68 -1.36
C ALA A 101 14.33 6.92 -0.70
N LEU A 102 14.26 7.84 0.26
CA LEU A 102 13.00 8.27 0.88
C LEU A 102 12.70 9.73 0.53
N LEU A 103 11.43 10.01 0.28
CA LEU A 103 10.87 11.32 0.01
C LEU A 103 9.73 11.59 1.00
N ASP A 104 9.93 12.53 1.90
CA ASP A 104 8.89 12.96 2.83
C ASP A 104 8.21 14.22 2.32
N LEU A 105 6.89 14.11 2.11
CA LEU A 105 6.02 15.21 1.74
C LEU A 105 5.33 15.79 3.00
N PRO A 106 5.05 17.11 3.01
CA PRO A 106 4.53 17.78 4.20
C PRO A 106 3.08 17.41 4.50
N ARG A 107 2.68 17.65 5.75
CA ARG A 107 1.29 17.55 6.22
C ARG A 107 1.00 18.69 7.19
N THR A 108 -0.19 19.28 7.14
CA THR A 108 -0.53 20.41 8.03
C THR A 108 -0.81 20.02 9.48
N ASP A 109 -0.97 18.73 9.77
CA ASP A 109 -1.35 18.24 11.10
C ASP A 109 -0.19 17.65 11.92
N VAL A 110 1.05 17.79 11.43
CA VAL A 110 2.28 17.38 12.13
C VAL A 110 3.38 18.41 11.88
N ASP A 111 4.31 18.54 12.81
CA ASP A 111 5.53 19.32 12.62
C ASP A 111 6.67 18.36 12.26
N ALA A 112 7.22 18.48 11.05
CA ALA A 112 8.27 17.60 10.55
C ALA A 112 9.54 17.59 11.42
N GLN A 113 9.80 18.64 12.21
CA GLN A 113 10.97 18.70 13.11
C GLN A 113 10.78 17.87 14.39
N THR A 114 9.54 17.68 14.82
CA THR A 114 9.21 17.00 16.08
C THR A 114 8.45 15.69 15.88
N ASP A 115 7.95 15.41 14.67
CA ASP A 115 7.24 14.18 14.35
C ASP A 115 8.19 12.98 14.30
N TRP A 116 7.77 11.91 15.00
CA TRP A 116 8.58 10.71 15.14
C TRP A 116 8.81 9.98 13.81
N LEU A 117 7.89 10.10 12.83
CA LEU A 117 8.00 9.39 11.56
C LEU A 117 9.09 10.01 10.69
N PHE A 118 9.11 11.33 10.56
CA PHE A 118 10.16 12.06 9.84
C PHE A 118 11.52 11.83 10.49
N ALA A 119 11.60 11.86 11.83
CA ALA A 119 12.82 11.54 12.56
C ALA A 119 13.30 10.11 12.26
N MET A 120 12.39 9.13 12.25
CA MET A 120 12.69 7.75 11.92
C MET A 120 13.19 7.58 10.48
N HIS A 121 12.54 8.23 9.50
CA HIS A 121 12.97 8.17 8.10
C HIS A 121 14.37 8.76 7.91
N LYS A 122 14.63 9.92 8.52
CA LYS A 122 15.94 10.56 8.50
C LYS A 122 17.03 9.68 9.13
N GLU A 123 16.78 9.12 10.31
CA GLU A 123 17.71 8.21 10.98
C GLU A 123 17.95 6.93 10.19
N PHE A 124 16.89 6.34 9.64
CA PHE A 124 16.96 5.15 8.80
C PHE A 124 17.82 5.39 7.56
N CYS A 125 17.61 6.51 6.87
CA CYS A 125 18.42 6.86 5.70
C CYS A 125 19.87 7.13 6.08
N ALA A 126 20.12 7.90 7.14
CA ALA A 126 21.48 8.18 7.62
C ALA A 126 22.24 6.90 8.00
N THR A 127 21.59 5.99 8.73
CA THR A 127 22.18 4.71 9.17
C THR A 127 22.55 3.81 8.00
N ASN A 128 21.78 3.87 6.91
CA ASN A 128 21.97 3.01 5.74
C ASN A 128 22.64 3.72 4.55
N GLY A 129 23.04 5.00 4.71
CA GLY A 129 23.66 5.79 3.65
C GLY A 129 22.74 6.09 2.47
N LEU A 130 21.41 6.11 2.68
CA LEU A 130 20.42 6.30 1.63
C LEU A 130 20.14 7.80 1.42
N PRO A 131 19.86 8.23 0.17
CA PRO A 131 19.36 9.58 -0.09
C PRO A 131 18.02 9.81 0.62
N TYR A 132 17.88 11.00 1.20
CA TYR A 132 16.67 11.43 1.90
C TYR A 132 16.36 12.87 1.52
N LEU A 133 15.11 13.11 1.12
CA LEU A 133 14.58 14.44 0.90
C LEU A 133 13.32 14.62 1.75
N CYS A 134 13.30 15.68 2.55
CA CYS A 134 12.10 16.16 3.20
C CYS A 134 11.71 17.50 2.57
N ILE A 135 10.55 17.56 1.93
CA ILE A 135 10.03 18.82 1.41
C ILE A 135 9.50 19.64 2.60
N PRO A 136 9.95 20.90 2.79
CA PRO A 136 9.48 21.72 3.89
C PRO A 136 7.99 22.06 3.73
N ASP A 137 7.34 22.35 4.86
CA ASP A 137 6.00 22.91 4.86
C ASP A 137 5.98 24.24 4.11
N GLY A 138 4.91 24.49 3.36
CA GLY A 138 4.68 25.75 2.66
C GLY A 138 3.24 26.19 2.83
N ASP A 139 3.07 27.47 3.21
CA ASP A 139 1.75 28.06 3.39
C ASP A 139 0.94 27.97 2.10
N GLY A 140 -0.28 27.43 2.20
CA GLY A 140 -1.21 27.36 1.08
C GLY A 140 -0.89 26.33 0.01
N LEU A 141 0.06 25.40 0.21
CA LEU A 141 0.37 24.35 -0.80
C LEU A 141 -0.57 23.15 -0.75
N LEU A 142 -1.28 22.95 0.38
CA LEU A 142 -2.16 21.82 0.62
C LEU A 142 -3.64 22.25 0.58
N ARG A 143 -4.50 21.47 -0.07
CA ARG A 143 -5.96 21.71 -0.13
C ARG A 143 -6.71 21.08 1.04
N ASP A 144 -6.09 20.08 1.67
CA ASP A 144 -6.54 19.46 2.91
C ASP A 144 -5.32 19.20 3.81
N VAL A 145 -5.40 18.18 4.67
CA VAL A 145 -4.32 17.86 5.60
C VAL A 145 -3.02 17.43 4.89
N VAL A 146 -3.11 16.77 3.72
CA VAL A 146 -1.94 16.16 3.04
C VAL A 146 -1.94 16.30 1.53
N HIS A 147 -3.09 16.48 0.89
CA HIS A 147 -3.15 16.50 -0.57
C HIS A 147 -2.78 17.89 -1.08
N PRO A 148 -1.85 18.00 -2.03
CA PRO A 148 -1.48 19.28 -2.61
C PRO A 148 -2.60 19.88 -3.45
N ASN A 149 -2.59 21.21 -3.55
CA ASN A 149 -3.26 21.93 -4.63
C ASN A 149 -2.34 22.01 -5.86
N SER A 150 -2.74 22.72 -6.92
CA SER A 150 -1.95 22.83 -8.14
C SER A 150 -0.55 23.43 -7.94
N GLU A 151 -0.40 24.37 -7.00
CA GLU A 151 0.89 24.99 -6.68
C GLU A 151 1.77 24.00 -5.90
N GLY A 152 1.22 23.33 -4.88
CA GLY A 152 1.91 22.27 -4.14
C GLY A 152 2.40 21.14 -5.05
N VAL A 153 1.59 20.73 -6.03
CA VAL A 153 2.00 19.72 -7.02
C VAL A 153 3.23 20.19 -7.81
N ALA A 154 3.26 21.45 -8.24
CA ALA A 154 4.39 22.00 -8.99
C ALA A 154 5.67 22.08 -8.15
N VAL A 155 5.55 22.43 -6.86
CA VAL A 155 6.65 22.44 -5.89
C VAL A 155 7.20 21.02 -5.69
N TYR A 156 6.33 20.05 -5.45
CA TYR A 156 6.75 18.65 -5.23
C TYR A 156 7.36 18.03 -6.49
N ALA A 157 6.82 18.37 -7.66
CA ALA A 157 7.35 17.90 -8.93
C ALA A 157 8.78 18.39 -9.18
N ARG A 158 9.06 19.66 -8.89
CA ARG A 158 10.41 20.23 -9.02
C ARG A 158 11.36 19.61 -8.00
N ALA A 159 10.95 19.51 -6.75
CA ALA A 159 11.76 18.90 -5.71
C ALA A 159 12.10 17.43 -6.04
N LEU A 160 11.14 16.66 -6.58
CA LEU A 160 11.40 15.30 -7.06
C LEU A 160 12.37 15.29 -8.25
N ALA A 161 12.19 16.18 -9.24
CA ALA A 161 13.09 16.26 -10.39
C ALA A 161 14.54 16.56 -9.96
N ASP A 162 14.74 17.53 -9.06
CA ASP A 162 16.05 17.88 -8.50
C ASP A 162 16.62 16.71 -7.67
N PHE A 163 15.77 16.02 -6.92
CA PHE A 163 16.19 14.86 -6.12
C PHE A 163 16.69 13.72 -7.00
N LEU A 164 16.09 13.54 -8.18
CA LEU A 164 16.50 12.53 -9.15
C LEU A 164 17.88 12.79 -9.77
N GLU A 165 18.49 13.96 -9.58
CA GLU A 165 19.88 14.21 -9.99
C GLU A 165 20.91 13.63 -9.00
N HIS A 166 20.49 13.24 -7.79
CA HIS A 166 21.40 12.74 -6.75
C HIS A 166 21.88 11.31 -7.03
N PRO A 167 23.09 10.92 -6.58
CA PRO A 167 23.57 9.55 -6.72
C PRO A 167 22.61 8.52 -6.12
N ARG A 168 22.34 7.45 -6.87
CA ARG A 168 21.55 6.31 -6.41
C ARG A 168 22.38 5.42 -5.49
N VAL A 169 21.77 4.93 -4.42
CA VAL A 169 22.44 4.02 -3.47
C VAL A 169 21.65 2.73 -3.40
N THR A 170 22.30 1.63 -3.81
CA THR A 170 21.80 0.27 -3.62
C THR A 170 22.23 -0.22 -2.24
N PRO A 171 21.29 -0.58 -1.34
CA PRO A 171 21.63 -1.17 -0.05
C PRO A 171 22.40 -2.48 -0.23
N GLY A 172 23.49 -2.65 0.53
CA GLY A 172 24.26 -3.89 0.55
C GLY A 172 23.61 -4.99 1.41
N PRO A 173 24.03 -6.26 1.27
CA PRO A 173 23.55 -7.37 2.12
C PRO A 173 23.77 -7.14 3.62
N ASP A 174 24.81 -6.40 4.01
CA ASP A 174 25.12 -5.98 5.39
C ASP A 174 24.08 -5.02 5.99
N ARG A 175 23.24 -4.43 5.14
CA ARG A 175 22.15 -3.52 5.54
C ARG A 175 20.82 -4.21 5.76
N LYS A 176 20.77 -5.53 5.54
CA LYS A 176 19.58 -6.31 5.86
C LYS A 176 19.27 -6.28 7.35
N ARG A 177 18.00 -6.48 7.67
CA ARG A 177 17.49 -6.47 9.05
C ARG A 177 16.61 -7.71 9.29
N PRO A 178 16.72 -8.36 10.46
CA PRO A 178 15.82 -9.45 10.82
C PRO A 178 14.40 -8.92 10.91
N VAL A 179 13.52 -9.43 10.06
CA VAL A 179 12.10 -9.11 10.04
C VAL A 179 11.34 -10.35 9.57
N ALA A 180 10.11 -10.52 10.05
CA ALA A 180 9.23 -11.58 9.59
C ALA A 180 9.04 -11.51 8.06
N LEU A 181 8.87 -12.67 7.43
CA LEU A 181 8.59 -12.74 6.00
C LEU A 181 7.15 -12.30 5.75
N PHE A 182 6.93 -11.13 5.17
CA PHE A 182 5.60 -10.69 4.77
C PHE A 182 5.32 -11.06 3.31
N SER A 183 4.13 -11.60 3.04
CA SER A 183 3.69 -11.97 1.70
C SER A 183 2.20 -11.72 1.53
N ALA A 184 1.75 -11.80 0.28
CA ALA A 184 0.36 -11.84 -0.12
C ALA A 184 0.09 -13.10 -0.95
N ILE A 185 -1.11 -13.67 -0.81
CA ILE A 185 -1.59 -14.81 -1.59
C ILE A 185 -2.77 -14.31 -2.43
N HIS A 186 -2.68 -14.41 -3.75
CA HIS A 186 -3.77 -14.04 -4.66
C HIS A 186 -4.96 -14.98 -4.49
N VAL A 187 -6.11 -14.44 -4.09
CA VAL A 187 -7.31 -15.26 -3.89
C VAL A 187 -7.76 -15.91 -5.21
N SER A 188 -7.57 -15.23 -6.34
CA SER A 188 -7.99 -15.72 -7.67
C SER A 188 -7.28 -17.02 -8.08
N GLU A 189 -6.04 -17.22 -7.65
CA GLU A 189 -5.24 -18.41 -7.98
C GLU A 189 -5.65 -19.64 -7.17
N HIS A 190 -6.36 -19.44 -6.05
CA HIS A 190 -6.67 -20.50 -5.09
C HIS A 190 -8.17 -20.86 -5.04
N VAL A 191 -9.02 -20.21 -5.83
CA VAL A 191 -10.44 -20.54 -5.94
C VAL A 191 -10.76 -21.01 -7.38
N PRO A 192 -10.64 -22.31 -7.67
CA PRO A 192 -10.80 -22.82 -9.02
C PRO A 192 -12.24 -22.61 -9.55
N GLY A 193 -12.35 -22.43 -10.87
CA GLY A 193 -13.65 -22.32 -11.55
C GLY A 193 -14.30 -20.94 -11.49
N ARG A 194 -13.56 -19.89 -11.14
CA ARG A 194 -14.05 -18.50 -11.07
C ARG A 194 -13.45 -17.53 -12.09
N GLY A 195 -12.64 -18.01 -13.02
CA GLY A 195 -11.91 -17.16 -13.98
C GLY A 195 -12.82 -16.24 -14.81
N ASP A 196 -14.04 -16.69 -15.12
CA ASP A 196 -15.06 -15.93 -15.86
C ASP A 196 -15.74 -14.82 -15.04
N ARG A 197 -15.57 -14.84 -13.71
CA ARG A 197 -16.16 -13.88 -12.77
C ARG A 197 -15.13 -12.90 -12.20
N LEU A 198 -13.84 -13.07 -12.47
CA LEU A 198 -12.82 -12.18 -11.95
C LEU A 198 -13.02 -10.76 -12.47
N SER A 199 -12.82 -9.78 -11.58
CA SER A 199 -12.81 -8.37 -11.92
C SER A 199 -11.47 -7.78 -11.55
N THR A 200 -10.92 -6.87 -12.35
CA THR A 200 -9.66 -6.20 -12.04
C THR A 200 -9.91 -4.86 -11.39
N PHE A 201 -9.35 -4.62 -10.21
CA PHE A 201 -9.21 -3.27 -9.67
C PHE A 201 -7.88 -2.69 -10.16
N SER A 202 -7.91 -1.51 -10.77
CA SER A 202 -6.71 -0.81 -11.21
C SER A 202 -6.76 0.66 -10.83
N ARG A 203 -5.73 1.14 -10.14
CA ARG A 203 -5.60 2.55 -9.76
C ARG A 203 -4.15 2.94 -9.59
N SER A 204 -3.77 4.05 -10.22
CA SER A 204 -2.50 4.75 -9.97
C SER A 204 -1.27 3.84 -10.04
N GLY A 205 -1.22 2.98 -11.06
CA GLY A 205 -0.12 2.05 -11.33
C GLY A 205 -0.16 0.75 -10.56
N TYR A 206 -1.14 0.53 -9.68
CA TYR A 206 -1.38 -0.76 -9.05
C TYR A 206 -2.61 -1.45 -9.68
N SER A 207 -2.51 -2.75 -9.90
CA SER A 207 -3.61 -3.56 -10.43
C SER A 207 -3.67 -4.90 -9.72
N VAL A 208 -4.87 -5.35 -9.38
CA VAL A 208 -5.10 -6.62 -8.67
C VAL A 208 -6.38 -7.28 -9.18
N GLU A 209 -6.33 -8.60 -9.36
CA GLU A 209 -7.53 -9.40 -9.60
C GLU A 209 -8.34 -9.57 -8.32
N MET A 210 -9.63 -9.29 -8.41
CA MET A 210 -10.59 -9.39 -7.32
C MET A 210 -11.49 -10.59 -7.56
N THR A 211 -11.51 -11.50 -6.60
CA THR A 211 -12.40 -12.67 -6.59
C THR A 211 -13.74 -12.28 -5.98
N PRO A 212 -14.85 -12.30 -6.75
CA PRO A 212 -16.16 -12.00 -6.20
C PRO A 212 -16.74 -13.16 -5.40
N ILE A 213 -17.51 -12.79 -4.39
CA ILE A 213 -18.30 -13.66 -3.51
C ILE A 213 -19.71 -13.08 -3.52
N SER A 214 -20.65 -13.76 -4.18
CA SER A 214 -22.05 -13.37 -4.22
C SER A 214 -22.73 -13.59 -2.86
N VAL A 215 -23.86 -12.93 -2.60
CA VAL A 215 -24.64 -13.13 -1.37
C VAL A 215 -24.89 -14.62 -1.11
N GLY A 216 -24.57 -15.07 0.12
CA GLY A 216 -24.75 -16.45 0.57
C GLY A 216 -23.73 -17.44 -0.01
N GLU A 217 -22.88 -17.01 -0.93
CA GLU A 217 -21.78 -17.82 -1.47
C GLU A 217 -20.63 -17.86 -0.45
N THR A 218 -19.99 -19.02 -0.33
CA THR A 218 -18.81 -19.23 0.50
C THR A 218 -17.64 -19.67 -0.38
N ILE A 219 -16.48 -19.06 -0.16
CA ILE A 219 -15.20 -19.57 -0.67
C ILE A 219 -14.36 -20.09 0.48
N SER A 220 -13.51 -21.08 0.21
CA SER A 220 -12.56 -21.61 1.19
C SER A 220 -11.16 -21.59 0.60
N LEU A 221 -10.18 -21.19 1.40
CA LEU A 221 -8.79 -21.00 1.00
C LEU A 221 -7.88 -21.70 1.99
N THR A 222 -6.91 -22.45 1.48
CA THR A 222 -5.87 -23.09 2.30
C THR A 222 -4.73 -22.10 2.54
N ILE A 223 -4.28 -21.99 3.78
CA ILE A 223 -3.09 -21.20 4.12
C ILE A 223 -1.86 -22.12 3.99
N PRO A 224 -0.78 -21.67 3.31
CA PRO A 224 0.45 -22.46 3.20
C PRO A 224 1.04 -22.79 4.58
N ALA A 225 1.57 -24.00 4.72
CA ALA A 225 2.21 -24.43 5.95
C ALA A 225 3.39 -23.50 6.33
N GLY A 226 3.49 -23.15 7.61
CA GLY A 226 4.54 -22.27 8.13
C GLY A 226 4.28 -20.77 7.93
N MET A 227 3.07 -20.40 7.50
CA MET A 227 2.61 -19.02 7.39
C MET A 227 1.41 -18.80 8.32
N ASP A 228 1.36 -17.63 8.93
CA ASP A 228 0.20 -17.14 9.67
C ASP A 228 -0.58 -16.15 8.79
N LEU A 229 -1.91 -16.17 8.92
CA LEU A 229 -2.79 -15.18 8.31
C LEU A 229 -2.77 -13.90 9.15
N CYS A 230 -2.51 -12.76 8.51
CA CYS A 230 -2.43 -11.46 9.16
C CYS A 230 -3.43 -10.45 8.63
N GLY A 231 -4.19 -10.77 7.58
CA GLY A 231 -5.14 -9.82 7.03
C GLY A 231 -5.61 -10.13 5.63
N PHE A 232 -6.27 -9.14 5.03
CA PHE A 232 -6.91 -9.26 3.72
C PHE A 232 -6.83 -7.93 2.97
N THR A 233 -6.78 -7.99 1.64
CA THR A 233 -7.19 -6.86 0.80
C THR A 233 -8.53 -7.14 0.16
N TYR A 234 -9.36 -6.10 0.06
CA TYR A 234 -10.73 -6.22 -0.43
C TYR A 234 -11.17 -4.95 -1.15
N LEU A 235 -12.19 -5.07 -2.01
CA LEU A 235 -12.78 -3.91 -2.65
C LEU A 235 -13.83 -3.27 -1.74
N MET A 236 -13.70 -1.96 -1.55
CA MET A 236 -14.73 -1.12 -0.95
C MET A 236 -15.40 -0.33 -2.06
N GLY A 237 -16.71 -0.47 -2.22
CA GLY A 237 -17.47 0.21 -3.25
C GLY A 237 -18.98 0.14 -3.04
N PRO A 238 -19.78 0.65 -4.00
CA PRO A 238 -21.23 0.77 -3.84
C PRO A 238 -21.94 -0.54 -3.54
N ARG A 239 -21.44 -1.66 -4.09
CA ARG A 239 -22.00 -2.99 -3.92
C ARG A 239 -21.35 -3.82 -2.82
N SER A 240 -20.31 -3.31 -2.16
CA SER A 240 -19.67 -4.00 -1.06
C SER A 240 -20.60 -4.11 0.15
N GLY A 241 -20.34 -5.08 1.03
CA GLY A 241 -21.12 -5.29 2.24
C GLY A 241 -20.25 -5.82 3.38
N ILE A 242 -20.78 -6.79 4.11
CA ILE A 242 -20.06 -7.49 5.17
C ILE A 242 -19.64 -8.87 4.67
N VAL A 243 -18.36 -9.18 4.78
CA VAL A 243 -17.84 -10.54 4.56
C VAL A 243 -17.65 -11.18 5.93
N GLN A 244 -18.33 -12.29 6.17
CA GLN A 244 -18.05 -13.15 7.32
C GLN A 244 -16.85 -14.04 6.99
N TYR A 245 -15.95 -14.27 7.94
CA TYR A 245 -14.86 -15.20 7.79
C TYR A 245 -14.63 -16.05 9.06
N THR A 246 -14.21 -17.30 8.88
CA THR A 246 -14.05 -18.27 9.97
C THR A 246 -12.99 -19.33 9.64
N ASP A 247 -12.39 -19.90 10.69
CA ASP A 247 -11.58 -21.13 10.67
C ASP A 247 -12.41 -22.41 10.95
N GLY A 248 -13.72 -22.26 11.15
CA GLY A 248 -14.62 -23.33 11.57
C GLY A 248 -14.93 -23.33 13.08
N HIS A 249 -14.28 -22.47 13.86
CA HIS A 249 -14.50 -22.34 15.30
C HIS A 249 -15.09 -20.98 15.69
N GLU A 250 -14.56 -19.89 15.13
CA GLU A 250 -15.02 -18.53 15.44
C GLU A 250 -15.45 -17.78 14.17
N ASP A 251 -16.62 -17.14 14.24
CA ASP A 251 -17.10 -16.26 13.18
C ASP A 251 -16.66 -14.81 13.41
N ARG A 252 -15.99 -14.24 12.42
CA ARG A 252 -15.54 -12.85 12.41
C ARG A 252 -16.17 -12.10 11.24
N ARG A 253 -16.22 -10.77 11.33
CA ARG A 253 -16.84 -9.91 10.32
C ARG A 253 -15.85 -8.87 9.80
N LEU A 254 -15.67 -8.85 8.50
CA LEU A 254 -14.96 -7.84 7.75
C LEU A 254 -15.98 -6.87 7.13
N ARG A 255 -15.89 -5.59 7.50
CA ARG A 255 -16.75 -4.53 6.94
C ARG A 255 -16.07 -3.92 5.72
N CYS A 256 -16.58 -4.24 4.53
CA CYS A 256 -16.06 -3.74 3.25
C CYS A 256 -16.77 -2.46 2.78
N TYR A 257 -17.46 -1.74 3.68
CA TYR A 257 -18.29 -0.59 3.34
C TYR A 257 -18.14 0.53 4.36
N ASP A 258 -18.09 1.78 3.88
CA ASP A 258 -18.14 2.97 4.73
C ASP A 258 -18.78 4.17 3.98
N GLN A 259 -18.71 5.36 4.59
CA GLN A 259 -19.26 6.61 4.07
C GLN A 259 -18.70 7.08 2.72
N PHE A 260 -17.60 6.49 2.24
CA PHE A 260 -16.94 6.81 0.96
C PHE A 260 -17.28 5.79 -0.15
N CYS A 261 -18.10 4.78 0.12
CA CYS A 261 -18.47 3.74 -0.86
C CYS A 261 -19.41 4.19 -1.99
N TYR A 262 -19.47 5.49 -2.30
CA TYR A 262 -20.02 5.99 -3.56
C TYR A 262 -19.04 5.83 -4.75
N TYR A 263 -17.83 5.33 -4.52
CA TYR A 263 -16.85 4.92 -5.54
C TYR A 263 -16.00 3.75 -5.04
N GLU A 264 -15.31 3.07 -5.96
CA GLU A 264 -14.47 1.92 -5.65
C GLU A 264 -13.05 2.29 -5.18
N ARG A 265 -12.55 1.57 -4.18
CA ARG A 265 -11.16 1.64 -3.72
C ARG A 265 -10.73 0.33 -3.09
N LEU A 266 -9.42 0.12 -3.06
CA LEU A 266 -8.82 -0.98 -2.31
C LEU A 266 -8.83 -0.64 -0.81
N GLY A 267 -9.39 -1.55 -0.01
CA GLY A 267 -9.27 -1.57 1.43
C GLY A 267 -8.36 -2.70 1.89
N ALA A 268 -7.89 -2.61 3.12
CA ALA A 268 -7.20 -3.69 3.79
C ALA A 268 -7.54 -3.72 5.27
N GLN A 269 -7.54 -4.92 5.84
CA GLN A 269 -7.68 -5.15 7.27
C GLN A 269 -6.50 -6.00 7.73
N ILE A 270 -5.83 -5.56 8.79
CA ILE A 270 -4.84 -6.34 9.52
C ILE A 270 -5.48 -6.87 10.80
N ILE A 271 -5.23 -8.14 11.07
CA ILE A 271 -5.55 -8.83 12.32
C ILE A 271 -4.24 -9.25 12.99
N ASP A 272 -4.33 -9.65 14.26
CA ASP A 272 -3.20 -10.35 14.89
C ASP A 272 -2.93 -11.65 14.12
N PRO A 273 -1.65 -12.04 13.91
CA PRO A 273 -1.32 -13.26 13.20
C PRO A 273 -2.03 -14.48 13.80
N VAL A 274 -2.69 -15.27 12.94
CA VAL A 274 -3.35 -16.52 13.34
C VAL A 274 -2.84 -17.69 12.50
N SER A 275 -2.49 -18.78 13.16
CA SER A 275 -2.11 -20.04 12.53
C SER A 275 -3.37 -20.85 12.21
N TRP A 276 -3.86 -20.70 10.98
CA TRP A 276 -5.03 -21.43 10.47
C TRP A 276 -4.63 -22.24 9.25
N ASP A 277 -5.14 -23.47 9.13
CA ASP A 277 -4.91 -24.28 7.92
C ASP A 277 -5.84 -23.84 6.77
N THR A 278 -7.03 -23.38 7.10
CA THR A 278 -8.06 -22.99 6.13
C THR A 278 -8.88 -21.83 6.67
N ILE A 279 -9.28 -20.94 5.78
CA ILE A 279 -10.25 -19.88 6.04
C ILE A 279 -11.42 -20.03 5.08
N SER A 280 -12.64 -19.89 5.60
CA SER A 280 -13.85 -19.78 4.80
C SER A 280 -14.40 -18.35 4.88
N MET A 281 -14.86 -17.81 3.74
CA MET A 281 -15.35 -16.43 3.64
C MET A 281 -16.69 -16.40 2.89
N THR A 282 -17.69 -15.74 3.49
CA THR A 282 -19.07 -15.68 2.99
C THR A 282 -19.56 -14.24 2.90
N GLN A 283 -20.15 -13.85 1.77
CA GLN A 283 -20.77 -12.52 1.66
C GLN A 283 -22.17 -12.56 2.29
N LEU A 284 -22.39 -11.70 3.30
CA LEU A 284 -23.68 -11.54 3.97
C LEU A 284 -24.64 -10.66 3.14
N PRO A 285 -25.97 -10.82 3.28
CA PRO A 285 -26.95 -10.05 2.52
C PRO A 285 -27.13 -8.61 3.01
N ASP A 286 -26.75 -8.32 4.26
CA ASP A 286 -27.06 -7.06 4.92
C ASP A 286 -26.50 -5.85 4.17
N LEU A 287 -27.36 -4.87 3.90
CA LEU A 287 -26.94 -3.54 3.46
C LEU A 287 -26.40 -2.78 4.69
N PRO A 288 -25.15 -2.30 4.68
CA PRO A 288 -24.62 -1.58 5.82
C PRO A 288 -25.36 -0.26 6.07
N ASP A 289 -25.77 -0.01 7.31
CA ASP A 289 -26.48 1.23 7.73
C ASP A 289 -25.59 2.50 7.72
N THR A 290 -24.46 2.48 7.01
CA THR A 290 -23.51 3.61 7.00
C THR A 290 -23.95 4.67 5.99
N PRO A 291 -24.28 5.90 6.43
CA PRO A 291 -24.66 6.97 5.51
C PRO A 291 -23.48 7.36 4.60
N LEU A 292 -23.76 7.53 3.30
CA LEU A 292 -22.76 8.02 2.36
C LEU A 292 -22.59 9.54 2.52
N LEU A 293 -21.35 10.03 2.34
CA LEU A 293 -21.12 11.47 2.30
C LEU A 293 -21.70 12.12 1.04
N LYS A 294 -21.89 11.34 -0.03
CA LYS A 294 -22.38 11.79 -1.35
C LYS A 294 -23.15 10.65 -2.02
N GLY A 295 -24.17 11.02 -2.81
CA GLY A 295 -24.95 10.07 -3.60
C GLY A 295 -25.97 9.26 -2.78
N GLU A 296 -26.58 8.28 -3.44
CA GLU A 296 -27.54 7.35 -2.85
C GLU A 296 -26.88 5.97 -2.66
N ALA A 297 -27.29 5.25 -1.62
CA ALA A 297 -26.80 3.89 -1.39
C ALA A 297 -27.33 2.95 -2.48
N ASP A 298 -26.45 2.16 -3.08
CA ASP A 298 -26.83 1.11 -4.01
C ASP A 298 -27.55 0.00 -3.23
N THR A 299 -28.79 -0.32 -3.63
CA THR A 299 -29.66 -1.32 -2.99
C THR A 299 -29.64 -2.69 -3.67
N SER A 300 -28.80 -2.90 -4.68
CA SER A 300 -28.63 -4.20 -5.35
C SER A 300 -27.98 -5.25 -4.44
N ASP A 301 -27.95 -6.50 -4.90
CA ASP A 301 -27.28 -7.59 -4.17
C ASP A 301 -25.81 -7.26 -3.88
N ARG A 302 -25.40 -7.52 -2.63
CA ARG A 302 -24.04 -7.29 -2.14
C ARG A 302 -23.05 -8.25 -2.78
N ILE A 303 -21.84 -7.78 -3.02
CA ILE A 303 -20.74 -8.60 -3.51
C ILE A 303 -19.51 -8.36 -2.62
N GLY A 304 -18.96 -9.45 -2.08
CA GLY A 304 -17.65 -9.43 -1.46
C GLY A 304 -16.60 -9.57 -2.55
N GLN A 305 -15.54 -8.76 -2.52
CA GLN A 305 -14.47 -8.83 -3.52
C GLN A 305 -13.14 -8.85 -2.80
N LEU A 306 -12.41 -9.95 -2.91
CA LEU A 306 -11.13 -10.16 -2.23
C LEU A 306 -9.99 -10.21 -3.23
N GLY A 307 -8.90 -9.50 -2.93
CA GLY A 307 -7.68 -9.55 -3.73
C GLY A 307 -6.69 -10.54 -3.15
N HIS A 308 -6.31 -10.32 -1.90
CA HIS A 308 -5.25 -11.09 -1.24
C HIS A 308 -5.63 -11.57 0.15
N LEU A 309 -5.07 -12.71 0.53
CA LEU A 309 -4.76 -13.01 1.93
C LEU A 309 -3.37 -12.45 2.24
N LEU A 310 -3.25 -11.67 3.31
CA LEU A 310 -1.97 -11.14 3.78
C LEU A 310 -1.40 -12.10 4.80
N THR A 311 -0.16 -12.54 4.62
CA THR A 311 0.48 -13.53 5.50
C THR A 311 1.79 -13.04 6.06
N THR A 312 2.20 -13.66 7.17
CA THR A 312 3.55 -13.55 7.72
C THR A 312 4.13 -14.92 7.98
N GLY A 313 5.44 -15.09 7.76
CA GLY A 313 6.19 -16.29 8.09
C GLY A 313 7.29 -16.02 9.11
N ASN A 314 8.05 -17.05 9.44
CA ASN A 314 9.18 -16.97 10.37
C ASN A 314 10.22 -15.92 9.91
N THR A 315 10.79 -15.21 10.88
CA THR A 315 11.93 -14.31 10.66
C THR A 315 13.15 -15.12 10.23
N PRO A 316 13.76 -14.85 9.06
CA PRO A 316 15.02 -15.49 8.67
C PRO A 316 16.13 -15.13 9.65
N SER A 317 16.99 -16.11 9.99
CA SER A 317 18.27 -15.83 10.65
C SER A 317 19.28 -15.37 9.60
N PHE A 318 19.93 -14.23 9.85
CA PHE A 318 21.12 -13.83 9.12
C PHE A 318 22.33 -14.28 9.93
N ASP A 319 23.05 -15.29 9.43
CA ASP A 319 24.32 -15.77 9.99
C ASP A 319 25.48 -14.85 9.57
#